data_AF-A0A7Z7C0L1-F1
#
_entry.id   AF-A0A7Z7C0L1-F1
#
_cell.length_a   1.000
_cell.length_b   1.000
_cell.length_c   1.000
_cell.angle_alpha   90.00
_cell.angle_beta   90.00
_cell.angle_gamma   90.00
#
_symmetry.space_group_name_H-M   'P 1'
#
loop_
_entity.id
_entity.type
_entity.pdbx_description
1 polymer ?
#
loop_
_entity_poly.entity_id
_entity_poly.type
_entity_poly.pdbx_seq_one_letter_code
_entity_poly.pdbx_strand_id
1 'polypeptide(L)'
;MTTVTRSQTELTNARARIVGERDGFLADAIVWVVRTSATAGRAVATLARRISAVVTALGWSMLLLALVALTAGYVFGWVEAVVAGWTALVLLVVASGYLIGRTAYDVGLSLPANRVVVGDRAPGEVAVRNTLRRGLPGLRVEVPVGQGLAEFAAPPLAAGEEHSDVFVVPTTRRGIVPIGPVRTVRADPIGLLRREVVWADSLDLFVHPRTIAIPSMSTGFVRDLEGSPTRDLTASDIAFHALREYVPGDERRYIHWKSTAKTGSYMVRQFEETRRSHLLVALSLSAADYATEDEFELAVSVTGSLGVRAMQDSRTVSVVASAETPDFAKRMVFSARRLSTVNRGRLLDDLSGVETAESALRLPELAQVASDGSAGISIAFLICGSTPSAAQLRAAAGHFPLGVDVVAIVCDEGAVPSMRRVADLSVLTIGYLEDLQRSLAKRLAL
;
A
#
# COMPACT_ATOMS: atom_id res chain seq x y z
N MET A 1 -47.35 -46.18 35.61
CA MET A 1 -47.21 -47.33 34.69
C MET A 1 -46.64 -46.79 33.39
N THR A 2 -45.44 -47.23 33.01
CA THR A 2 -44.78 -47.08 31.68
C THR A 2 -44.43 -45.69 31.12
N THR A 3 -43.25 -45.22 31.51
CA THR A 3 -42.02 -44.95 30.71
C THR A 3 -42.06 -44.70 29.18
N VAL A 4 -41.14 -43.80 28.75
CA VAL A 4 -40.40 -43.69 27.45
C VAL A 4 -41.12 -42.97 26.29
N THR A 5 -40.58 -42.04 25.48
CA THR A 5 -39.34 -41.24 25.40
C THR A 5 -39.53 -40.29 24.19
N ARG A 6 -39.25 -38.99 24.39
CA ARG A 6 -38.58 -38.02 23.49
C ARG A 6 -38.66 -38.21 21.96
N SER A 7 -39.08 -37.14 21.26
CA SER A 7 -38.26 -36.50 20.21
C SER A 7 -38.78 -35.10 19.89
N GLN A 8 -37.98 -34.09 20.21
CA GLN A 8 -37.96 -32.82 19.49
C GLN A 8 -37.43 -33.05 18.07
N THR A 9 -37.68 -32.09 17.18
CA THR A 9 -36.68 -31.48 16.26
C THR A 9 -37.25 -31.28 14.84
N GLU A 10 -37.56 -30.01 14.61
CA GLU A 10 -37.25 -29.21 13.40
C GLU A 10 -38.07 -29.38 12.11
N LEU A 11 -38.96 -28.38 11.91
CA LEU A 11 -38.87 -27.40 10.82
C LEU A 11 -38.52 -27.98 9.44
N THR A 12 -39.52 -28.61 8.85
CA THR A 12 -39.49 -29.00 7.44
C THR A 12 -39.61 -27.75 6.56
N ASN A 13 -38.51 -27.42 5.90
CA ASN A 13 -38.42 -26.46 4.80
C ASN A 13 -39.57 -26.63 3.80
N ALA A 14 -40.29 -25.53 3.55
CA ALA A 14 -41.20 -25.37 2.44
C ALA A 14 -40.42 -25.42 1.11
N ARG A 15 -40.15 -26.65 0.63
CA ARG A 15 -39.75 -26.88 -0.75
C ARG A 15 -40.99 -26.76 -1.62
N ALA A 16 -41.01 -25.73 -2.46
CA ALA A 16 -41.98 -25.50 -3.51
C ALA A 16 -42.20 -26.79 -4.32
N ARG A 17 -43.37 -27.39 -4.13
CA ARG A 17 -43.89 -28.47 -4.96
C ARG A 17 -44.55 -27.81 -6.17
N ILE A 18 -43.74 -27.54 -7.19
CA ILE A 18 -44.23 -27.32 -8.56
C ILE A 18 -43.71 -28.49 -9.38
N VAL A 19 -44.43 -29.60 -9.34
CA VAL A 19 -44.29 -30.67 -10.32
C VAL A 19 -45.62 -30.69 -11.08
N GLY A 20 -45.64 -29.95 -12.18
CA GLY A 20 -46.52 -30.28 -13.29
C GLY A 20 -45.74 -31.23 -14.18
N GLU A 21 -46.24 -32.45 -14.33
CA GLU A 21 -45.82 -33.35 -15.40
C GLU A 21 -45.98 -32.61 -16.74
N ARG A 22 -44.87 -32.34 -17.40
CA ARG A 22 -44.85 -31.87 -18.79
C ARG A 22 -43.85 -32.72 -19.55
N ASP A 23 -44.25 -33.97 -19.79
CA ASP A 23 -43.71 -34.74 -20.90
C ASP A 23 -44.26 -34.15 -22.19
N GLY A 24 -43.42 -33.41 -22.89
CA GLY A 24 -43.75 -32.85 -24.18
C GLY A 24 -42.46 -32.56 -24.93
N PHE A 25 -42.29 -33.22 -26.07
CA PHE A 25 -41.20 -33.03 -27.02
C PHE A 25 -40.86 -31.54 -27.28
N LEU A 26 -41.84 -30.65 -27.21
CA LEU A 26 -41.67 -29.20 -27.35
C LEU A 26 -40.93 -28.54 -26.18
N ALA A 27 -41.11 -29.00 -24.94
CA ALA A 27 -40.39 -28.47 -23.77
C ALA A 27 -38.92 -28.89 -23.82
N ASP A 28 -38.63 -30.14 -24.19
CA ASP A 28 -37.25 -30.61 -24.41
C ASP A 28 -36.60 -29.93 -25.62
N ALA A 29 -37.34 -29.69 -26.70
CA ALA A 29 -36.83 -28.96 -27.86
C ALA A 29 -36.49 -27.50 -27.52
N ILE A 30 -37.32 -26.80 -26.73
CA ILE A 30 -37.03 -25.42 -26.28
C ILE A 30 -35.82 -25.41 -25.35
N VAL A 31 -35.73 -26.34 -24.39
CA VAL A 31 -34.57 -26.44 -23.49
C VAL A 31 -33.30 -26.78 -24.26
N TRP A 32 -33.38 -27.63 -25.28
CA TRP A 32 -32.27 -27.96 -26.17
C TRP A 32 -31.83 -26.76 -27.02
N VAL A 33 -32.77 -26.00 -27.61
CA VAL A 33 -32.48 -24.77 -28.37
C VAL A 33 -31.89 -23.67 -27.47
N VAL A 34 -32.41 -23.49 -26.25
CA VAL A 34 -31.88 -22.50 -25.29
C VAL A 34 -30.49 -22.92 -24.77
N ARG A 35 -30.26 -24.21 -24.50
CA ARG A 35 -28.93 -24.69 -24.08
C ARG A 35 -27.91 -24.61 -25.21
N THR A 36 -28.28 -25.00 -26.44
CA THR A 36 -27.39 -24.92 -27.62
C THR A 36 -27.08 -23.48 -28.01
N SER A 37 -28.06 -22.58 -27.96
CA SER A 37 -27.84 -21.14 -28.18
C SER A 37 -27.03 -20.48 -27.05
N ALA A 38 -27.18 -20.90 -25.80
CA ALA A 38 -26.35 -20.43 -24.69
C ALA A 38 -24.91 -20.97 -24.74
N THR A 39 -24.68 -22.19 -25.24
CA THR A 39 -23.33 -22.71 -25.51
C THR A 39 -22.70 -22.10 -26.75
N ALA A 40 -23.48 -21.89 -27.83
CA ALA A 40 -23.04 -21.21 -29.04
C ALA A 40 -22.73 -19.74 -28.76
N GLY A 41 -23.57 -19.05 -27.98
CA GLY A 41 -23.34 -17.68 -27.54
C GLY A 41 -22.07 -17.54 -26.69
N ARG A 42 -21.81 -18.49 -25.79
CA ARG A 42 -20.54 -18.53 -25.04
C ARG A 42 -19.34 -18.81 -25.94
N ALA A 43 -19.47 -19.74 -26.90
CA ALA A 43 -18.41 -20.03 -27.87
C ALA A 43 -18.10 -18.83 -28.77
N VAL A 44 -19.14 -18.17 -29.30
CA VAL A 44 -19.03 -16.93 -30.10
C VAL A 44 -18.42 -15.81 -29.26
N ALA A 45 -18.85 -15.62 -28.01
CA ALA A 45 -18.27 -14.61 -27.12
C ALA A 45 -16.79 -14.91 -26.77
N THR A 46 -16.40 -16.18 -26.62
CA THR A 46 -14.98 -16.54 -26.44
C THR A 46 -14.16 -16.33 -27.71
N LEU A 47 -14.72 -16.63 -28.89
CA LEU A 47 -14.06 -16.41 -30.17
C LEU A 47 -13.92 -14.91 -30.46
N ALA A 48 -14.98 -14.15 -30.24
CA ALA A 48 -15.01 -12.70 -30.39
C ALA A 48 -13.96 -12.04 -29.49
N ARG A 49 -13.86 -12.44 -28.21
CA ARG A 49 -12.82 -11.94 -27.31
C ARG A 49 -11.40 -12.28 -27.76
N ARG A 50 -11.19 -13.50 -28.30
CA ARG A 50 -9.88 -13.91 -28.83
C ARG A 50 -9.50 -13.13 -30.08
N ILE A 51 -10.46 -12.85 -30.96
CA ILE A 51 -10.25 -12.06 -32.19
C ILE A 51 -10.03 -10.59 -31.82
N SER A 52 -10.84 -10.01 -30.94
CA SER A 52 -10.69 -8.62 -30.51
C SER A 52 -9.42 -8.36 -29.71
N ALA A 53 -8.87 -9.37 -29.03
CA ALA A 53 -7.57 -9.28 -28.36
C ALA A 53 -6.38 -9.21 -29.34
N VAL A 54 -6.63 -9.46 -30.63
CA VAL A 54 -5.62 -9.55 -31.68
C VAL A 54 -5.80 -8.47 -32.75
N VAL A 55 -7.04 -8.18 -33.15
CA VAL A 55 -7.34 -7.23 -34.22
C VAL A 55 -7.34 -5.81 -33.65
N THR A 56 -6.50 -4.93 -34.19
CA THR A 56 -6.42 -3.53 -33.76
C THR A 56 -7.61 -2.72 -34.29
N ALA A 57 -7.80 -1.48 -33.80
CA ALA A 57 -8.80 -0.58 -34.37
C ALA A 57 -8.62 -0.36 -35.88
N LEU A 58 -7.36 -0.33 -36.35
CA LEU A 58 -7.02 -0.26 -37.77
C LEU A 58 -7.35 -1.56 -38.52
N GLY A 59 -7.14 -2.73 -37.88
CA GLY A 59 -7.56 -4.01 -38.45
C GLY A 59 -9.07 -4.10 -38.66
N TRP A 60 -9.86 -3.59 -37.71
CA TRP A 60 -11.32 -3.52 -37.83
C TRP A 60 -11.78 -2.55 -38.90
N SER A 61 -11.16 -1.37 -39.01
CA SER A 61 -11.49 -0.43 -40.08
C SER A 61 -11.11 -0.97 -41.46
N MET A 62 -9.98 -1.69 -41.56
CA MET A 62 -9.57 -2.37 -42.80
C MET A 62 -10.53 -3.51 -43.18
N LEU A 63 -11.00 -4.28 -42.21
CA LEU A 63 -12.00 -5.33 -42.43
C LEU A 63 -13.34 -4.75 -42.91
N LEU A 64 -13.79 -3.66 -42.28
CA LEU A 64 -14.99 -2.95 -42.70
C LEU A 64 -14.84 -2.37 -44.11
N LEU A 65 -13.70 -1.74 -44.41
CA LEU A 65 -13.39 -1.23 -45.73
C LEU A 65 -13.43 -2.34 -46.78
N ALA A 66 -12.81 -3.50 -46.51
CA ALA A 66 -12.84 -4.64 -47.40
C ALA A 66 -14.29 -5.08 -47.69
N LEU A 67 -15.13 -5.20 -46.65
CA LEU A 67 -16.53 -5.62 -46.80
C LEU A 67 -17.37 -4.60 -47.60
N VAL A 68 -17.27 -3.31 -47.26
CA VAL A 68 -18.03 -2.24 -47.93
C VAL A 68 -17.58 -2.07 -49.37
N ALA A 69 -16.27 -2.09 -49.64
CA ALA A 69 -15.73 -1.91 -50.98
C ALA A 69 -16.06 -3.08 -51.91
N LEU A 70 -15.98 -4.33 -51.41
CA LEU A 70 -16.38 -5.51 -52.20
C LEU A 70 -17.89 -5.53 -52.47
N THR A 71 -18.72 -5.24 -51.47
CA THR A 71 -20.19 -5.21 -51.65
C THR A 71 -20.62 -4.13 -52.63
N ALA A 72 -20.15 -2.89 -52.46
CA ALA A 72 -20.44 -1.80 -53.38
C ALA A 72 -19.87 -2.07 -54.78
N GLY A 73 -18.63 -2.56 -54.87
CA GLY A 73 -17.98 -2.87 -56.14
C GLY A 73 -18.75 -3.90 -56.98
N TYR A 74 -19.21 -4.99 -56.37
CA TYR A 74 -19.98 -6.01 -57.09
C TYR A 74 -21.44 -5.59 -57.36
N VAL A 75 -22.09 -4.85 -56.46
CA VAL A 75 -23.47 -4.39 -56.65
C VAL A 75 -23.58 -3.30 -57.72
N PHE A 76 -22.66 -2.34 -57.71
CA PHE A 76 -22.68 -1.19 -58.62
C PHE A 76 -21.76 -1.35 -59.83
N GLY A 77 -21.01 -2.46 -59.94
CA GLY A 77 -20.05 -2.70 -61.02
C GLY A 77 -18.81 -1.80 -60.95
N TRP A 78 -18.49 -1.26 -59.79
CA TRP A 78 -17.39 -0.30 -59.61
C TRP A 78 -16.06 -1.04 -59.41
N VAL A 79 -15.27 -1.14 -60.48
CA VAL A 79 -14.03 -1.94 -60.51
C VAL A 79 -13.01 -1.47 -59.48
N GLU A 80 -12.87 -0.17 -59.30
CA GLU A 80 -11.94 0.45 -58.35
C GLU A 80 -12.27 0.04 -56.90
N ALA A 81 -13.56 -0.05 -56.56
CA ALA A 81 -14.00 -0.53 -55.25
C ALA A 81 -13.69 -2.03 -55.06
N VAL A 82 -13.84 -2.86 -56.11
CA VAL A 82 -13.46 -4.28 -56.06
C VAL A 82 -11.95 -4.44 -55.83
N VAL A 83 -11.11 -3.69 -56.54
CA VAL A 83 -9.64 -3.70 -56.38
C VAL A 83 -9.25 -3.28 -54.96
N ALA A 84 -9.83 -2.19 -54.45
CA ALA A 84 -9.58 -1.72 -53.08
C ALA A 84 -9.96 -2.77 -52.03
N GLY A 85 -11.11 -3.42 -52.20
CA GLY A 85 -11.59 -4.46 -51.30
C GLY A 85 -10.68 -5.70 -51.25
N TRP A 86 -10.23 -6.19 -52.41
CA TRP A 86 -9.28 -7.30 -52.48
C TRP A 86 -7.90 -6.93 -51.93
N THR A 87 -7.44 -5.71 -52.17
CA THR A 87 -6.17 -5.21 -51.61
C THR A 87 -6.22 -5.20 -50.08
N ALA A 88 -7.29 -4.68 -49.49
CA ALA A 88 -7.49 -4.70 -48.03
C ALA A 88 -7.53 -6.13 -47.47
N LEU A 89 -8.18 -7.07 -48.18
CA LEU A 89 -8.21 -8.47 -47.79
C LEU A 89 -6.82 -9.14 -47.85
N VAL A 90 -6.05 -8.89 -48.91
CA VAL A 90 -4.67 -9.39 -49.04
C VAL A 90 -3.80 -8.87 -47.90
N LEU A 91 -3.91 -7.58 -47.56
CA LEU A 91 -3.17 -7.00 -46.42
C LEU A 91 -3.52 -7.69 -45.09
N LEU A 92 -4.80 -8.00 -44.84
CA LEU A 92 -5.22 -8.74 -43.64
C LEU A 92 -4.70 -10.18 -43.61
N VAL A 93 -4.65 -10.87 -44.75
CA VAL A 93 -4.10 -12.23 -44.87
C VAL A 93 -2.59 -12.23 -44.62
N VAL A 94 -1.87 -11.28 -45.23
CA VAL A 94 -0.43 -11.11 -45.02
C VAL A 94 -0.16 -10.80 -43.54
N ALA A 95 -0.89 -9.85 -42.95
CA ALA A 95 -0.77 -9.53 -41.51
C ALA A 95 -1.04 -10.75 -40.62
N SER A 96 -2.00 -11.60 -40.97
CA SER A 96 -2.30 -12.82 -40.22
C SER A 96 -1.13 -13.81 -40.20
N GLY A 97 -0.37 -13.88 -41.30
CA GLY A 97 0.84 -14.69 -41.40
C GLY A 97 1.91 -14.31 -40.37
N TYR A 98 2.08 -13.02 -40.09
CA TYR A 98 3.04 -12.52 -39.07
C TYR A 98 2.68 -12.95 -37.65
N LEU A 99 1.41 -13.29 -37.41
CA LEU A 99 0.93 -13.73 -36.11
C LEU A 99 1.10 -15.23 -35.86
N ILE A 100 1.43 -16.00 -36.90
CA ILE A 100 1.59 -17.45 -36.82
C ILE A 100 2.95 -17.78 -36.21
N GLY A 101 2.91 -18.34 -35.00
CA GLY A 101 4.06 -18.91 -34.32
C GLY A 101 3.70 -19.28 -32.90
N ARG A 102 3.91 -20.53 -32.51
CA ARG A 102 3.76 -20.99 -31.13
C ARG A 102 5.11 -20.84 -30.45
N THR A 103 5.24 -19.84 -29.59
CA THR A 103 6.34 -19.75 -28.66
C THR A 103 5.96 -20.56 -27.42
N ALA A 104 6.78 -21.55 -27.08
CA ALA A 104 6.67 -22.33 -25.85
C ALA A 104 7.85 -21.97 -24.95
N TYR A 105 8.04 -20.67 -24.75
CA TYR A 105 9.02 -20.17 -23.81
C TYR A 105 8.45 -20.24 -22.40
N ASP A 106 9.33 -20.39 -21.43
CA ASP A 106 9.03 -20.10 -20.03
C ASP A 106 9.78 -18.81 -19.71
N VAL A 107 9.07 -17.77 -19.29
CA VAL A 107 9.67 -16.46 -19.01
C VAL A 107 9.34 -16.08 -17.59
N GLY A 108 10.38 -15.95 -16.77
CA GLY A 108 10.29 -15.54 -15.38
C GLY A 108 10.70 -14.08 -15.19
N LEU A 109 10.06 -13.44 -14.21
CA LEU A 109 10.49 -12.17 -13.65
C LEU A 109 10.87 -12.39 -12.19
N SER A 110 12.06 -11.97 -11.80
CA SER A 110 12.51 -12.01 -10.41
C SER A 110 13.05 -10.65 -9.97
N LEU A 111 12.79 -10.35 -8.70
CA LEU A 111 13.37 -9.20 -7.99
C LEU A 111 14.13 -9.77 -6.79
N PRO A 112 15.48 -9.84 -6.84
CA PRO A 112 16.29 -10.33 -5.72
C PRO A 112 15.96 -9.65 -4.39
N ALA A 113 15.61 -8.35 -4.43
CA ALA A 113 15.04 -7.62 -3.33
C ALA A 113 13.80 -6.84 -3.82
N ASN A 114 12.66 -7.05 -3.17
CA ASN A 114 11.42 -6.32 -3.44
C ASN A 114 11.24 -5.08 -2.55
N ARG A 115 12.23 -4.77 -1.71
CA ARG A 115 12.27 -3.60 -0.84
C ARG A 115 13.65 -2.98 -0.91
N VAL A 116 13.71 -1.69 -1.24
CA VAL A 116 14.94 -0.91 -1.39
C VAL A 116 14.72 0.49 -0.82
N VAL A 117 15.79 1.22 -0.49
CA VAL A 117 15.67 2.61 -0.05
C VAL A 117 15.84 3.53 -1.25
N VAL A 118 15.22 4.72 -1.22
CA VAL A 118 15.43 5.77 -2.25
C VAL A 118 16.93 5.97 -2.52
N GLY A 119 17.30 5.95 -3.79
CA GLY A 119 18.69 6.08 -4.26
C GLY A 119 19.47 4.76 -4.36
N ASP A 120 18.99 3.67 -3.80
CA ASP A 120 19.62 2.35 -3.94
C ASP A 120 19.38 1.76 -5.34
N ARG A 121 20.35 1.01 -5.87
CA ARG A 121 20.15 0.28 -7.12
C ARG A 121 19.26 -0.95 -6.88
N ALA A 122 18.12 -1.01 -7.55
CA ALA A 122 17.22 -2.16 -7.52
C ALA A 122 17.37 -3.00 -8.79
N PRO A 123 18.16 -4.09 -8.77
CA PRO A 123 18.26 -4.98 -9.92
C PRO A 123 16.97 -5.79 -10.07
N GLY A 124 16.45 -5.87 -11.29
CA GLY A 124 15.46 -6.85 -11.72
C GLY A 124 16.06 -7.79 -12.74
N GLU A 125 15.59 -9.03 -12.76
CA GLU A 125 16.09 -10.06 -13.66
C GLU A 125 14.92 -10.67 -14.46
N VAL A 126 15.14 -10.80 -15.76
CA VAL A 126 14.23 -11.50 -16.67
C VAL A 126 14.95 -12.72 -17.19
N ALA A 127 14.39 -13.90 -16.93
CA ALA A 127 14.93 -15.17 -17.39
C ALA A 127 14.02 -15.74 -18.47
N VAL A 128 14.58 -16.03 -19.64
CA VAL A 128 13.89 -16.69 -20.75
C VAL A 128 14.48 -18.08 -20.91
N ARG A 129 13.64 -19.11 -20.78
CA ARG A 129 14.04 -20.50 -20.87
C ARG A 129 13.31 -21.23 -22.00
N ASN A 130 14.07 -22.02 -22.76
CA ASN A 130 13.52 -22.96 -23.73
C ASN A 130 13.21 -24.30 -23.07
N THR A 131 11.93 -24.58 -22.84
CA THR A 131 11.48 -25.86 -22.23
C THR A 131 11.33 -27.00 -23.24
N LEU A 132 11.52 -26.74 -24.54
CA LEU A 132 11.38 -27.74 -25.59
C LEU A 132 12.68 -28.49 -25.87
N ARG A 133 12.55 -29.65 -26.51
CA ARG A 133 13.67 -30.48 -26.99
C ARG A 133 14.26 -30.04 -28.33
N ARG A 134 13.94 -28.84 -28.80
CA ARG A 134 14.44 -28.27 -30.07
C ARG A 134 14.81 -26.80 -29.87
N GLY A 135 15.68 -26.27 -30.72
CA GLY A 135 16.02 -24.85 -30.71
C GLY A 135 14.82 -23.96 -31.02
N LEU A 136 14.75 -22.80 -30.37
CA LEU A 136 13.72 -21.79 -30.59
C LEU A 136 14.36 -20.48 -31.09
N PRO A 137 13.67 -19.72 -31.96
CA PRO A 137 14.19 -18.46 -32.50
C PRO A 137 14.12 -17.35 -31.45
N GLY A 138 15.05 -16.41 -31.49
CA GLY A 138 15.14 -15.31 -30.52
C GLY A 138 13.80 -14.60 -30.24
N LEU A 139 13.67 -14.11 -29.01
CA LEU A 139 12.42 -13.56 -28.46
C LEU A 139 12.66 -12.14 -27.97
N ARG A 140 11.78 -11.22 -28.34
CA ARG A 140 11.75 -9.88 -27.72
C ARG A 140 10.70 -9.85 -26.63
N VAL A 141 11.13 -9.48 -25.44
CA VAL A 141 10.33 -9.40 -24.22
C VAL A 141 10.29 -7.95 -23.78
N GLU A 142 9.10 -7.49 -23.44
CA GLU A 142 8.86 -6.17 -22.87
C GLU A 142 8.45 -6.32 -21.40
N VAL A 143 9.04 -5.51 -20.53
CA VAL A 143 8.69 -5.43 -19.11
C VAL A 143 8.38 -3.97 -18.79
N PRO A 144 7.10 -3.63 -18.54
CA PRO A 144 6.74 -2.33 -17.97
C PRO A 144 7.41 -2.13 -16.62
N VAL A 145 7.99 -0.96 -16.36
CA VAL A 145 8.64 -0.62 -15.09
C VAL A 145 8.14 0.76 -14.65
N GLY A 146 7.12 0.78 -13.79
CA GLY A 146 6.41 2.02 -13.47
C GLY A 146 5.83 2.67 -14.74
N GLN A 147 6.33 3.87 -15.07
CA GLN A 147 5.94 4.61 -16.29
C GLN A 147 6.82 4.29 -17.51
N GLY A 148 7.90 3.54 -17.33
CA GLY A 148 8.85 3.16 -18.40
C GLY A 148 8.57 1.78 -18.98
N LEU A 149 9.26 1.47 -20.08
CA LEU A 149 9.26 0.16 -20.72
C LEU A 149 10.71 -0.32 -20.89
N ALA A 150 11.04 -1.48 -20.35
CA ALA A 150 12.31 -2.15 -20.57
C ALA A 150 12.12 -3.23 -21.66
N GLU A 151 12.95 -3.18 -22.70
CA GLU A 151 12.93 -4.15 -23.80
C GLU A 151 14.17 -5.04 -23.73
N PHE A 152 13.95 -6.36 -23.79
CA PHE A 152 14.98 -7.38 -23.75
C PHE A 152 14.89 -8.24 -25.01
N ALA A 153 16.04 -8.60 -25.56
CA ALA A 153 16.12 -9.45 -26.75
C ALA A 153 16.89 -10.73 -26.41
N ALA A 154 16.17 -11.80 -26.14
CA ALA A 154 16.76 -13.11 -25.98
C ALA A 154 17.27 -13.62 -27.33
N PRO A 155 18.52 -14.10 -27.42
CA PRO A 155 19.05 -14.73 -28.63
C PRO A 155 18.31 -16.05 -28.93
N PRO A 156 18.53 -16.69 -30.10
CA PRO A 156 18.06 -18.04 -30.33
C PRO A 156 18.59 -19.00 -29.25
N LEU A 157 17.69 -19.76 -28.63
CA LEU A 157 18.03 -20.66 -27.52
C LEU A 157 18.00 -22.13 -27.97
N ALA A 158 19.05 -22.88 -27.65
CA ALA A 158 19.10 -24.32 -27.80
C ALA A 158 18.10 -25.02 -26.87
N ALA A 159 17.92 -26.33 -27.05
CA ALA A 159 17.02 -27.12 -26.23
C ALA A 159 17.44 -27.10 -24.75
N GLY A 160 16.55 -26.65 -23.86
CA GLY A 160 16.84 -26.56 -22.42
C GLY A 160 17.69 -25.36 -22.00
N GLU A 161 18.15 -24.53 -22.94
CA GLU A 161 18.97 -23.34 -22.64
C GLU A 161 18.15 -22.23 -21.97
N GLU A 162 18.81 -21.49 -21.09
CA GLU A 162 18.26 -20.36 -20.34
C GLU A 162 19.15 -19.14 -20.55
N HIS A 163 18.52 -17.99 -20.76
CA HIS A 163 19.19 -16.71 -20.91
C HIS A 163 18.56 -15.68 -19.98
N SER A 164 19.39 -15.04 -19.18
CA SER A 164 18.99 -14.06 -18.16
C SER A 164 19.59 -12.70 -18.48
N ASP A 165 18.75 -11.67 -18.49
CA ASP A 165 19.18 -10.27 -18.56
C ASP A 165 18.80 -9.53 -17.27
N VAL A 166 19.72 -8.68 -16.81
CA VAL A 166 19.53 -7.86 -15.61
C VAL A 166 19.30 -6.41 -16.03
N PHE A 167 18.32 -5.77 -15.42
CA PHE A 167 18.03 -4.35 -15.58
C PHE A 167 18.00 -3.65 -14.23
N VAL A 168 18.19 -2.33 -14.23
CA VAL A 168 18.14 -1.52 -13.01
C VAL A 168 16.89 -0.67 -13.04
N VAL A 169 16.08 -0.81 -11.99
CA VAL A 169 14.89 0.02 -11.78
C VAL A 169 15.32 1.35 -11.17
N PRO A 170 14.90 2.51 -11.74
CA PRO A 170 15.21 3.81 -11.16
C PRO A 170 14.42 4.01 -9.85
N THR A 171 15.13 4.31 -8.77
CA THR A 171 14.61 4.50 -7.40
C THR A 171 14.76 5.96 -6.94
N THR A 172 14.58 6.91 -7.87
CA THR A 172 14.84 8.35 -7.63
C THR A 172 13.87 8.98 -6.64
N ARG A 173 12.64 8.46 -6.53
CA ARG A 173 11.66 8.83 -5.52
C ARG A 173 11.13 7.60 -4.79
N ARG A 174 10.62 7.82 -3.58
CA ARG A 174 9.91 6.77 -2.84
C ARG A 174 8.61 6.44 -3.58
N GLY A 175 8.12 5.22 -3.41
CA GLY A 175 6.96 4.76 -4.17
C GLY A 175 6.81 3.26 -4.18
N ILE A 176 5.64 2.82 -4.64
CA ILE A 176 5.43 1.42 -5.02
C ILE A 176 5.53 1.37 -6.55
N VAL A 177 6.60 0.78 -7.05
CA VAL A 177 6.88 0.68 -8.49
C VAL A 177 6.42 -0.69 -8.99
N PRO A 178 5.34 -0.77 -9.80
CA PRO A 178 4.93 -2.03 -10.40
C PRO A 178 5.89 -2.41 -11.53
N ILE A 179 6.33 -3.66 -11.54
CA ILE A 179 7.27 -4.21 -12.51
C ILE A 179 6.60 -5.39 -13.20
N GLY A 180 6.49 -5.34 -14.51
CA GLY A 180 5.71 -6.29 -15.29
C GLY A 180 4.24 -5.83 -15.46
N PRO A 181 3.36 -6.71 -15.95
CA PRO A 181 3.62 -8.10 -16.30
C PRO A 181 4.60 -8.25 -17.47
N VAL A 182 5.35 -9.36 -17.48
CA VAL A 182 6.29 -9.64 -18.57
C VAL A 182 5.51 -10.10 -19.80
N ARG A 183 5.70 -9.41 -20.92
CA ARG A 183 4.93 -9.67 -22.13
C ARG A 183 5.80 -9.72 -23.37
N THR A 184 5.29 -10.40 -24.39
CA THR A 184 5.87 -10.38 -25.73
C THR A 184 4.83 -9.84 -26.69
N VAL A 185 5.23 -8.87 -27.51
CA VAL A 185 4.36 -8.26 -28.51
C VAL A 185 4.77 -8.76 -29.89
N ARG A 186 3.82 -9.32 -30.63
CA ARG A 186 3.93 -9.57 -32.07
C ARG A 186 2.95 -8.67 -32.79
N ALA A 187 3.45 -7.81 -33.66
CA ALA A 187 2.63 -6.97 -34.52
C ALA A 187 3.06 -7.14 -35.98
N ASP A 188 2.13 -7.00 -36.92
CA ASP A 188 2.47 -6.83 -38.32
C ASP A 188 3.03 -5.41 -38.57
N PRO A 189 3.82 -5.21 -39.65
CA PRO A 189 4.45 -3.91 -39.94
C PRO A 189 3.46 -2.75 -40.17
N ILE A 190 2.21 -3.04 -40.50
CA ILE A 190 1.17 -2.05 -40.85
C ILE A 190 0.27 -1.79 -39.61
N GLY A 191 0.34 -2.64 -38.58
CA GLY A 191 -0.40 -2.48 -37.33
C GLY A 191 -1.86 -2.93 -37.39
N LEU A 192 -2.22 -3.81 -38.34
CA LEU A 192 -3.57 -4.37 -38.47
C LEU A 192 -3.90 -5.39 -37.37
N LEU A 193 -2.91 -6.19 -36.97
CA LEU A 193 -3.00 -7.28 -36.01
C LEU A 193 -1.85 -7.17 -35.00
N ARG A 194 -2.18 -7.16 -33.71
CA ARG A 194 -1.23 -7.13 -32.60
C ARG A 194 -1.61 -8.21 -31.60
N ARG A 195 -0.72 -9.18 -31.38
CA ARG A 195 -0.88 -10.22 -30.37
C ARG A 195 0.08 -9.99 -29.22
N GLU A 196 -0.48 -9.81 -28.05
CA GLU A 196 0.24 -9.76 -26.78
C GLU A 196 0.12 -11.10 -26.05
N VAL A 197 1.23 -11.61 -25.54
CA VAL A 197 1.26 -12.80 -24.68
C VAL A 197 1.94 -12.40 -23.38
N VAL A 198 1.21 -12.53 -22.27
CA VAL A 198 1.71 -12.33 -20.91
C VAL A 198 2.29 -13.65 -20.42
N TRP A 199 3.50 -13.61 -19.88
CA TRP A 199 4.23 -14.79 -19.40
C TRP A 199 4.36 -14.84 -17.88
N ALA A 200 4.68 -13.70 -17.25
CA ALA A 200 4.79 -13.56 -15.80
C ALA A 200 3.95 -12.40 -15.29
N ASP A 201 3.38 -12.56 -14.10
CA ASP A 201 2.61 -11.53 -13.42
C ASP A 201 3.48 -10.34 -13.00
N SER A 202 2.83 -9.23 -12.65
CA SER A 202 3.50 -8.06 -12.11
C SER A 202 3.98 -8.29 -10.67
N LEU A 203 5.14 -7.73 -10.34
CA LEU A 203 5.70 -7.67 -9.00
C LEU A 203 5.77 -6.21 -8.53
N ASP A 204 5.51 -5.99 -7.24
CA ASP A 204 5.65 -4.66 -6.63
C ASP A 204 7.03 -4.49 -6.00
N LEU A 205 7.76 -3.47 -6.43
CA LEU A 205 8.99 -3.00 -5.78
C LEU A 205 8.64 -1.83 -4.84
N PHE A 206 8.88 -2.01 -3.54
CA PHE A 206 8.69 -0.98 -2.54
C PHE A 206 9.97 -0.16 -2.40
N VAL A 207 9.93 1.11 -2.78
CA VAL A 207 11.00 2.08 -2.58
C VAL A 207 10.71 2.87 -1.31
N HIS A 208 11.36 2.45 -0.22
CA HIS A 208 11.18 3.01 1.12
C HIS A 208 11.81 4.39 1.25
N PRO A 209 11.21 5.31 2.04
CA PRO A 209 11.84 6.58 2.35
C PRO A 209 13.15 6.39 3.11
N ARG A 210 14.05 7.38 3.03
CA ARG A 210 15.31 7.33 3.76
C ARG A 210 15.04 7.44 5.27
N THR A 211 15.59 6.52 6.05
CA THR A 211 15.49 6.56 7.52
C THR A 211 16.86 6.70 8.16
N ILE A 212 16.94 7.42 9.28
CA ILE A 212 18.17 7.57 10.06
C ILE A 212 18.05 6.91 11.43
N ALA A 213 19.20 6.56 12.01
CA ALA A 213 19.28 6.09 13.38
C ALA A 213 19.15 7.28 14.37
N ILE A 214 18.01 7.36 15.05
CA ILE A 214 17.76 8.34 16.11
C ILE A 214 18.28 7.78 17.44
N PRO A 215 18.75 8.59 18.42
CA PRO A 215 19.08 8.10 19.77
C PRO A 215 17.86 7.49 20.48
N SER A 216 18.11 6.70 21.54
CA SER A 216 17.00 6.10 22.29
C SER A 216 16.13 7.13 22.95
N MET A 217 14.82 7.00 22.75
CA MET A 217 13.82 7.83 23.43
C MET A 217 13.49 7.27 24.81
N SER A 218 14.10 6.14 25.21
CA SER A 218 13.77 5.39 26.43
C SER A 218 14.11 6.11 27.74
N THR A 219 15.17 6.92 27.78
CA THR A 219 15.72 7.45 29.05
C THR A 219 15.51 8.95 29.27
N GLY A 220 15.54 9.78 28.22
CA GLY A 220 15.49 11.25 28.40
C GLY A 220 14.09 11.86 28.31
N PHE A 221 13.16 11.32 27.51
CA PHE A 221 11.79 11.82 27.47
C PHE A 221 10.95 11.46 28.70
N VAL A 222 11.39 10.47 29.49
CA VAL A 222 10.78 10.13 30.79
C VAL A 222 11.31 11.04 31.91
N ARG A 223 12.39 11.80 31.66
CA ARG A 223 13.08 12.64 32.66
C ARG A 223 12.77 14.13 32.60
N ASP A 224 11.97 14.59 31.64
CA ASP A 224 11.83 16.03 31.41
C ASP A 224 10.56 16.61 32.07
N LEU A 225 10.62 16.71 33.40
CA LEU A 225 9.85 17.69 34.18
C LEU A 225 10.80 18.25 35.26
N GLU A 226 11.44 19.38 34.96
CA GLU A 226 11.99 20.31 35.98
C GLU A 226 13.14 19.82 36.87
N GLY A 227 13.78 18.67 36.56
CA GLY A 227 14.71 18.04 37.52
C GLY A 227 14.02 17.59 38.82
N SER A 228 12.69 17.60 38.84
CA SER A 228 11.88 17.06 39.91
C SER A 228 11.24 15.78 39.38
N PRO A 229 11.54 14.61 39.97
CA PRO A 229 10.93 13.37 39.52
C PRO A 229 9.43 13.49 39.78
N THR A 230 8.63 13.76 38.74
CA THR A 230 7.18 13.53 38.79
C THR A 230 6.97 12.02 38.78
N ARG A 231 7.22 11.46 39.96
CA ARG A 231 6.78 10.17 40.39
C ARG A 231 5.30 10.36 40.72
N ASP A 232 4.43 10.26 39.72
CA ASP A 232 3.03 9.96 40.02
C ASP A 232 2.99 8.52 40.54
N LEU A 233 3.07 8.43 41.86
CA LEU A 233 3.13 7.17 42.59
C LEU A 233 1.71 6.71 42.83
N THR A 234 1.21 5.88 41.91
CA THR A 234 -0.10 5.26 42.07
C THR A 234 0.04 3.99 42.92
N ALA A 235 -0.98 3.70 43.75
CA ALA A 235 -1.03 2.46 44.53
C ALA A 235 -1.18 1.19 43.66
N SER A 236 -1.43 1.34 42.36
CA SER A 236 -1.43 0.32 41.30
C SER A 236 -0.82 0.98 40.05
N ASP A 237 0.15 0.46 39.30
CA ASP A 237 0.24 -0.89 38.77
C ASP A 237 1.67 -1.15 38.19
N ILE A 238 2.15 -2.38 38.36
CA ILE A 238 3.15 -3.17 37.59
C ILE A 238 4.69 -2.98 37.75
N ALA A 239 5.27 -1.92 38.36
CA ALA A 239 6.72 -1.93 38.70
C ALA A 239 6.99 -1.60 40.17
N PHE A 240 7.54 -2.55 40.94
CA PHE A 240 7.92 -2.31 42.34
C PHE A 240 9.04 -1.26 42.40
N HIS A 241 8.76 -0.15 43.08
CA HIS A 241 9.68 0.97 43.18
C HIS A 241 10.35 1.05 44.55
N ALA A 242 9.54 1.15 45.60
CA ALA A 242 9.99 1.36 46.97
C ALA A 242 8.98 0.82 47.98
N LEU A 243 9.40 0.71 49.24
CA LEU A 243 8.53 0.47 50.39
C LEU A 243 8.34 1.78 51.12
N ARG A 244 7.09 2.14 51.44
CA ARG A 244 6.76 3.29 52.30
C ARG A 244 5.81 2.89 53.42
N GLU A 245 5.71 3.73 54.44
CA GLU A 245 4.71 3.52 55.49
C GLU A 245 3.29 3.67 54.94
N TYR A 246 2.40 2.83 55.47
CA TYR A 246 0.97 2.81 55.16
C TYR A 246 0.29 4.08 55.63
N VAL A 247 -0.50 4.70 54.75
CA VAL A 247 -1.35 5.84 55.05
C VAL A 247 -2.81 5.41 54.90
N PRO A 248 -3.73 5.89 55.76
CA PRO A 248 -5.16 5.64 55.58
C PRO A 248 -5.63 6.04 54.17
N GLY A 249 -6.12 5.07 53.40
CA GLY A 249 -6.46 5.22 51.97
C GLY A 249 -5.72 4.24 51.08
N ASP A 250 -4.59 3.71 51.54
CA ASP A 250 -3.83 2.68 50.81
C ASP A 250 -4.56 1.33 50.78
N GLU A 251 -4.46 0.64 49.65
CA GLU A 251 -5.03 -0.69 49.53
C GLU A 251 -4.23 -1.72 50.33
N ARG A 252 -4.92 -2.41 51.26
CA ARG A 252 -4.32 -3.39 52.18
C ARG A 252 -3.67 -4.59 51.47
N ARG A 253 -4.06 -4.89 50.22
CA ARG A 253 -3.48 -5.98 49.42
C ARG A 253 -1.99 -5.77 49.10
N TYR A 254 -1.53 -4.53 49.16
CA TYR A 254 -0.15 -4.16 48.86
C TYR A 254 0.75 -4.06 50.09
N ILE A 255 0.25 -4.44 51.28
CA ILE A 255 1.06 -4.49 52.50
C ILE A 255 2.18 -5.54 52.33
N HIS A 256 3.41 -5.11 52.54
CA HIS A 256 4.58 -5.97 52.50
C HIS A 256 4.87 -6.56 53.89
N TRP A 257 4.18 -7.66 54.22
CA TRP A 257 4.24 -8.31 55.54
C TRP A 257 5.65 -8.58 56.05
N LYS A 258 6.59 -8.96 55.18
CA LYS A 258 7.98 -9.24 55.57
C LYS A 258 8.73 -8.00 56.04
N SER A 259 8.45 -6.82 55.48
CA SER A 259 9.06 -5.57 55.95
C SER A 259 8.32 -5.04 57.17
N THR A 260 6.99 -5.11 57.18
CA THR A 260 6.16 -4.79 58.35
C THR A 260 6.60 -5.55 59.59
N ALA A 261 6.93 -6.84 59.47
CA ALA A 261 7.41 -7.66 60.58
C ALA A 261 8.80 -7.24 61.10
N LYS A 262 9.60 -6.51 60.32
CA LYS A 262 10.94 -6.04 60.71
C LYS A 262 10.92 -4.62 61.29
N THR A 263 10.11 -3.73 60.73
CA THR A 263 10.03 -2.31 61.16
C THR A 263 8.98 -2.06 62.24
N GLY A 264 7.99 -2.95 62.41
CA GLY A 264 6.89 -2.76 63.36
C GLY A 264 5.81 -1.79 62.89
N SER A 265 6.03 -1.06 61.78
CA SER A 265 5.05 -0.23 61.09
C SER A 265 4.55 -0.90 59.81
N TYR A 266 3.27 -0.71 59.45
CA TYR A 266 2.71 -1.26 58.21
C TYR A 266 3.41 -0.65 57.00
N MET A 267 4.10 -1.47 56.21
CA MET A 267 4.77 -1.04 54.99
C MET A 267 3.95 -1.43 53.77
N VAL A 268 3.81 -0.54 52.80
CA VAL A 268 3.09 -0.77 51.53
C VAL A 268 4.09 -0.75 50.38
N ARG A 269 3.92 -1.68 49.42
CA ARG A 269 4.64 -1.64 48.15
C ARG A 269 4.15 -0.44 47.35
N GLN A 270 5.06 0.46 47.02
CA GLN A 270 4.79 1.57 46.11
C GLN A 270 5.16 1.14 44.70
N PHE A 271 4.22 1.29 43.77
CA PHE A 271 4.43 0.99 42.37
C PHE A 271 4.71 2.29 41.61
N GLU A 272 5.64 2.23 40.66
CA GLU A 272 5.82 3.29 39.67
C GLU A 272 4.85 3.00 38.53
N GLU A 273 4.02 3.99 38.15
CA GLU A 273 3.17 3.85 36.97
C GLU A 273 4.09 3.65 35.77
N THR A 274 4.20 2.40 35.31
CA THR A 274 4.86 2.13 34.04
C THR A 274 3.85 2.55 32.98
N ARG A 275 3.75 3.87 32.71
CA ARG A 275 3.15 4.31 31.46
C ARG A 275 3.99 3.65 30.38
N ARG A 276 3.45 2.59 29.77
CA ARG A 276 3.90 2.15 28.47
C ARG A 276 3.80 3.40 27.62
N SER A 277 4.94 4.01 27.31
CA SER A 277 5.02 5.31 26.65
C SER A 277 4.48 5.12 25.25
N HIS A 278 3.18 5.32 25.10
CA HIS A 278 2.51 5.24 23.81
C HIS A 278 2.89 6.49 23.04
N LEU A 279 3.64 6.29 21.98
CA LEU A 279 4.12 7.34 21.10
C LEU A 279 3.17 7.44 19.90
N LEU A 280 2.63 8.63 19.67
CA LEU A 280 1.86 8.94 18.47
C LEU A 280 2.76 9.68 17.48
N VAL A 281 2.76 9.24 16.22
CA VAL A 281 3.38 9.95 15.09
C VAL A 281 2.28 10.28 14.09
N ALA A 282 1.96 11.55 13.91
CA ALA A 282 0.92 12.00 13.00
C ALA A 282 1.53 12.78 11.83
N LEU A 283 1.43 12.23 10.62
CA LEU A 283 1.93 12.82 9.39
C LEU A 283 0.80 13.52 8.63
N SER A 284 0.91 14.84 8.41
CA SER A 284 -0.03 15.52 7.51
C SER A 284 0.19 15.05 6.07
N LEU A 285 -0.89 14.70 5.36
CA LEU A 285 -0.88 14.50 3.91
C LEU A 285 -1.57 15.66 3.16
N SER A 286 -1.99 16.72 3.85
CA SER A 286 -2.58 17.88 3.18
C SER A 286 -1.51 18.62 2.38
N ALA A 287 -1.70 18.71 1.06
CA ALA A 287 -0.78 19.43 0.17
C ALA A 287 -0.52 20.87 0.64
N ALA A 288 -1.52 21.51 1.22
CA ALA A 288 -1.42 22.89 1.67
C ALA A 288 -0.72 23.06 3.03
N ASP A 289 -0.29 21.97 3.67
CA ASP A 289 0.59 21.98 4.86
C ASP A 289 2.08 21.89 4.49
N TYR A 290 2.40 21.91 3.19
CA TYR A 290 3.75 21.87 2.63
C TYR A 290 3.93 22.97 1.59
N ALA A 291 5.13 23.57 1.52
CA ALA A 291 5.47 24.55 0.49
C ALA A 291 6.05 23.87 -0.76
N THR A 292 6.77 22.76 -0.58
CA THR A 292 7.40 21.98 -1.66
C THR A 292 7.19 20.48 -1.45
N GLU A 293 7.36 19.70 -2.53
CA GLU A 293 7.36 18.23 -2.46
C GLU A 293 8.51 17.69 -1.59
N ASP A 294 9.66 18.36 -1.60
CA ASP A 294 10.84 17.95 -0.84
C ASP A 294 10.62 18.11 0.68
N GLU A 295 9.84 19.11 1.13
CA GLU A 295 9.39 19.19 2.53
C GLU A 295 8.55 17.98 2.93
N PHE A 296 7.70 17.50 2.03
CA PHE A 296 6.87 16.33 2.28
C PHE A 296 7.68 15.03 2.29
N GLU A 297 8.62 14.86 1.35
CA GLU A 297 9.59 13.75 1.36
C GLU A 297 10.40 13.71 2.67
N LEU A 298 10.81 14.88 3.18
CA LEU A 298 11.47 15.01 4.47
C LEU A 298 10.54 14.60 5.62
N ALA A 299 9.29 15.05 5.63
CA ALA A 299 8.29 14.67 6.63
C ALA A 299 8.00 13.16 6.67
N VAL A 300 7.94 12.51 5.51
CA VAL A 300 7.78 11.05 5.42
C VAL A 300 9.02 10.35 5.98
N SER A 301 10.22 10.84 5.66
CA SER A 301 11.49 10.30 6.17
C SER A 301 11.62 10.46 7.69
N VAL A 302 11.17 11.59 8.26
CA VAL A 302 11.08 11.84 9.70
C VAL A 302 10.12 10.86 10.36
N THR A 303 8.92 10.70 9.78
CA THR A 303 7.88 9.78 10.26
C THR A 303 8.40 8.34 10.30
N GLY A 304 9.05 7.89 9.22
CA GLY A 304 9.70 6.58 9.16
C GLY A 304 10.79 6.42 10.21
N SER A 305 11.65 7.44 10.38
CA SER A 305 12.75 7.39 11.36
C SER A 305 12.24 7.32 12.80
N LEU A 306 11.24 8.12 13.18
CA LEU A 306 10.62 8.11 14.51
C LEU A 306 9.87 6.81 14.78
N GLY A 307 9.05 6.36 13.83
CA GLY A 307 8.29 5.11 13.95
C GLY A 307 9.21 3.91 14.10
N VAL A 308 10.21 3.77 13.23
CA VAL A 308 11.21 2.70 13.33
C VAL A 308 11.98 2.76 14.65
N ARG A 309 12.35 3.96 15.11
CA ARG A 309 13.03 4.10 16.41
C ARG A 309 12.15 3.66 17.58
N ALA A 310 10.88 4.07 17.60
CA ALA A 310 9.95 3.69 18.65
C ALA A 310 9.77 2.17 18.73
N MET A 311 9.72 1.49 17.58
CA MET A 311 9.65 0.02 17.50
C MET A 311 10.92 -0.65 18.00
N GLN A 312 12.10 -0.09 17.68
CA GLN A 312 13.39 -0.58 18.20
C GLN A 312 13.50 -0.41 19.72
N ASP A 313 12.95 0.68 20.26
CA ASP A 313 12.86 0.94 21.70
C ASP A 313 11.77 0.09 22.40
N SER A 314 11.11 -0.83 21.68
CA SER A 314 10.00 -1.67 22.17
C SER A 314 8.85 -0.86 22.78
N ARG A 315 8.63 0.37 22.28
CA ARG A 315 7.52 1.23 22.69
C ARG A 315 6.27 0.90 21.88
N THR A 316 5.11 1.13 22.50
CA THR A 316 3.85 1.13 21.75
C THR A 316 3.85 2.38 20.87
N VAL A 317 3.72 2.21 19.56
CA VAL A 317 3.68 3.33 18.61
C VAL A 317 2.45 3.22 17.71
N SER A 318 1.73 4.32 17.60
CA SER A 318 0.70 4.52 16.59
C SER A 318 1.21 5.52 15.58
N VAL A 319 1.25 5.12 14.31
CA VAL A 319 1.55 6.04 13.21
C VAL A 319 0.27 6.28 12.43
N VAL A 320 -0.11 7.54 12.27
CA VAL A 320 -1.31 7.96 11.56
C VAL A 320 -0.95 8.99 10.50
N ALA A 321 -1.70 8.98 9.40
CA ALA A 321 -1.58 9.97 8.34
C ALA A 321 -2.96 10.58 8.06
N SER A 322 -3.01 11.80 7.52
CA SER A 322 -4.27 12.42 7.07
C SER A 322 -5.03 11.46 6.13
N ALA A 323 -6.34 11.27 6.35
CA ALA A 323 -7.14 10.59 5.35
C ALA A 323 -7.49 11.55 4.21
N GLU A 324 -7.55 11.02 3.00
CA GLU A 324 -8.06 11.70 1.83
C GLU A 324 -9.60 11.62 1.82
N THR A 325 -10.26 12.73 1.50
CA THR A 325 -11.70 12.73 1.24
C THR A 325 -11.92 12.29 -0.21
N PRO A 326 -12.61 11.16 -0.48
CA PRO A 326 -12.84 10.72 -1.85
C PRO A 326 -13.67 11.73 -2.64
N ASP A 327 -13.39 11.92 -3.94
CA ASP A 327 -14.05 12.92 -4.79
C ASP A 327 -15.58 12.84 -4.82
N PHE A 328 -16.14 11.64 -4.62
CA PHE A 328 -17.58 11.41 -4.61
C PHE A 328 -18.26 11.78 -3.28
N ALA A 329 -17.48 12.06 -2.22
CA ALA A 329 -18.01 12.39 -0.91
C ALA A 329 -18.46 13.85 -0.87
N LYS A 330 -19.74 14.09 -0.54
CA LYS A 330 -20.31 15.44 -0.40
C LYS A 330 -19.83 16.19 0.85
N ARG A 331 -19.14 15.50 1.78
CA ARG A 331 -18.63 16.05 3.04
C ARG A 331 -17.23 15.51 3.30
N MET A 332 -16.40 16.33 3.93
CA MET A 332 -15.05 15.98 4.36
C MET A 332 -15.08 14.77 5.30
N VAL A 333 -14.16 13.82 5.07
CA VAL A 333 -14.00 12.65 5.92
C VAL A 333 -13.06 12.99 7.07
N PHE A 334 -13.61 13.13 8.28
CA PHE A 334 -12.84 13.33 9.52
C PHE A 334 -12.31 11.98 10.04
N SER A 335 -11.35 11.39 9.33
CA SER A 335 -10.67 10.17 9.74
C SER A 335 -9.16 10.28 9.52
N ALA A 336 -8.38 9.44 10.20
CA ALA A 336 -6.95 9.32 9.98
C ALA A 336 -6.64 7.90 9.51
N ARG A 337 -5.79 7.78 8.49
CA ARG A 337 -5.30 6.49 8.02
C ARG A 337 -4.25 5.99 9.00
N ARG A 338 -4.55 4.89 9.70
CA ARG A 338 -3.55 4.21 10.53
C ARG A 338 -2.59 3.44 9.64
N LEU A 339 -1.29 3.66 9.83
CA LEU A 339 -0.24 2.92 9.16
C LEU A 339 0.15 1.71 10.01
N SER A 340 0.57 0.62 9.36
CA SER A 340 0.89 -0.64 10.03
C SER A 340 2.18 -0.53 10.85
N THR A 341 2.06 -0.61 12.17
CA THR A 341 3.20 -0.64 13.11
C THR A 341 3.55 -2.06 13.58
N VAL A 342 3.18 -3.10 12.83
CA VAL A 342 3.46 -4.51 13.17
C VAL A 342 4.96 -4.83 13.16
N ASN A 343 5.67 -4.37 12.13
CA ASN A 343 7.13 -4.44 12.03
C ASN A 343 7.66 -3.27 11.18
N ARG A 344 8.97 -3.02 11.26
CA ARG A 344 9.64 -1.95 10.50
C ARG A 344 9.29 -2.00 9.01
N GLY A 345 9.35 -3.19 8.40
CA GLY A 345 9.11 -3.35 6.96
C GLY A 345 7.72 -2.91 6.54
N ARG A 346 6.68 -3.30 7.29
CA ARG A 346 5.28 -2.93 7.00
C ARG A 346 5.02 -1.44 7.16
N LEU A 347 5.62 -0.80 8.17
CA LEU A 347 5.49 0.66 8.32
C LEU A 347 6.10 1.38 7.11
N LEU A 348 7.29 0.95 6.67
CA LEU A 348 7.97 1.55 5.53
C LEU A 348 7.28 1.22 4.19
N ASP A 349 6.69 0.02 4.05
CA ASP A 349 5.86 -0.34 2.90
C ASP A 349 4.66 0.62 2.80
N ASP A 350 3.96 0.88 3.91
CA ASP A 350 2.82 1.80 3.93
C ASP A 350 3.25 3.25 3.63
N LEU A 351 4.37 3.71 4.20
CA LEU A 351 4.95 5.03 3.93
C LEU A 351 5.48 5.18 2.50
N SER A 352 5.73 4.08 1.79
CA SER A 352 6.11 4.15 0.37
C SER A 352 4.94 4.53 -0.53
N GLY A 353 3.70 4.34 -0.07
CA GLY A 353 2.49 4.62 -0.84
C GLY A 353 1.66 5.81 -0.33
N VAL A 354 2.21 6.63 0.57
CA VAL A 354 1.55 7.89 0.98
C VAL A 354 1.92 8.99 0.01
N GLU A 355 0.96 9.83 -0.34
CA GLU A 355 1.11 10.99 -1.23
C GLU A 355 0.40 12.19 -0.61
N THR A 356 0.75 13.41 -1.01
CA THR A 356 -0.05 14.58 -0.64
C THR A 356 -1.35 14.59 -1.42
N ALA A 357 -2.40 15.13 -0.80
CA ALA A 357 -3.68 15.38 -1.45
C ALA A 357 -4.24 16.73 -1.03
N GLU A 358 -4.90 17.43 -1.95
CA GLU A 358 -5.58 18.71 -1.66
C GLU A 358 -6.80 18.50 -0.75
N SER A 359 -7.42 17.32 -0.82
CA SER A 359 -8.61 16.94 -0.06
C SER A 359 -8.31 16.26 1.28
N ALA A 360 -7.03 16.12 1.64
CA ALA A 360 -6.62 15.50 2.89
C ALA A 360 -6.81 16.44 4.09
N LEU A 361 -7.05 15.85 5.26
CA LEU A 361 -7.15 16.61 6.51
C LEU A 361 -5.87 17.44 6.75
N ARG A 362 -6.09 18.69 7.13
CA ARG A 362 -5.09 19.62 7.63
C ARG A 362 -4.58 19.18 9.01
N LEU A 363 -3.43 19.70 9.42
CA LEU A 363 -2.77 19.31 10.66
C LEU A 363 -3.64 19.41 11.93
N PRO A 364 -4.41 20.50 12.18
CA PRO A 364 -5.25 20.59 13.39
C PRO A 364 -6.33 19.50 13.46
N GLU A 365 -6.99 19.23 12.34
CA GLU A 365 -8.05 18.22 12.20
C GLU A 365 -7.46 16.81 12.31
N LEU A 366 -6.28 16.57 11.72
CA LEU A 366 -5.54 15.33 11.92
C LEU A 366 -5.20 15.11 13.39
N ALA A 367 -4.70 16.13 14.08
CA ALA A 367 -4.35 16.05 15.50
C ALA A 367 -5.57 15.73 16.37
N GLN A 368 -6.72 16.34 16.07
CA GLN A 368 -7.99 16.02 16.72
C GLN A 368 -8.34 14.54 16.58
N VAL A 369 -8.42 14.04 15.34
CA VAL A 369 -8.80 12.65 15.06
C VAL A 369 -7.78 11.67 15.64
N ALA A 370 -6.49 12.01 15.60
CA ALA A 370 -5.41 11.17 16.13
C ALA A 370 -5.47 11.05 17.66
N SER A 371 -5.77 12.16 18.35
CA SER A 371 -5.99 12.23 19.81
C SER A 371 -7.20 11.38 20.21
N ASP A 372 -8.35 11.58 19.55
CA ASP A 372 -9.58 10.84 19.83
C ASP A 372 -9.45 9.32 19.58
N GLY A 373 -8.64 8.96 18.58
CA GLY A 373 -8.43 7.56 18.19
C GLY A 373 -7.45 6.78 19.07
N SER A 374 -6.66 7.43 19.91
CA SER A 374 -5.50 6.82 20.56
C SER A 374 -5.48 7.09 22.06
N ALA A 375 -5.75 6.06 22.87
CA ALA A 375 -5.69 6.18 24.32
C ALA A 375 -4.25 6.02 24.86
N GLY A 376 -3.98 6.68 25.99
CA GLY A 376 -2.73 6.51 26.76
C GLY A 376 -1.48 7.09 26.12
N ILE A 377 -1.63 8.03 25.18
CA ILE A 377 -0.49 8.75 24.56
C ILE A 377 0.30 9.46 25.65
N SER A 378 1.63 9.31 25.65
CA SER A 378 2.53 10.11 26.48
C SER A 378 3.21 11.22 25.68
N ILE A 379 3.49 10.97 24.40
CA ILE A 379 4.18 11.90 23.50
C ILE A 379 3.51 11.83 22.14
N ALA A 380 3.21 13.00 21.56
CA ALA A 380 2.66 13.13 20.22
C ALA A 380 3.60 13.94 19.33
N PHE A 381 4.11 13.32 18.26
CA PHE A 381 4.83 14.00 17.19
C PHE A 381 3.85 14.37 16.09
N LEU A 382 3.75 15.65 15.79
CA LEU A 382 2.94 16.20 14.69
C LEU A 382 3.89 16.64 13.58
N ILE A 383 3.81 16.05 12.39
CA ILE A 383 4.75 16.30 11.29
C ILE A 383 4.03 17.01 10.14
N CYS A 384 4.58 18.14 9.72
CA CYS A 384 4.10 18.96 8.61
C CYS A 384 5.26 19.70 7.92
N GLY A 385 4.96 20.40 6.83
CA GLY A 385 5.87 21.32 6.17
C GLY A 385 5.88 22.71 6.81
N SER A 386 6.42 23.70 6.11
CA SER A 386 6.66 25.07 6.62
C SER A 386 5.43 25.99 6.61
N THR A 387 4.37 25.63 5.89
CA THR A 387 3.21 26.51 5.66
C THR A 387 2.25 26.67 6.85
N PRO A 388 2.05 25.70 7.77
CA PRO A 388 1.14 25.88 8.89
C PRO A 388 1.59 27.00 9.83
N SER A 389 0.68 27.92 10.10
CA SER A 389 0.94 29.05 11.00
C SER A 389 1.13 28.60 12.45
N ALA A 390 1.81 29.41 13.25
CA ALA A 390 1.94 29.16 14.70
C ALA A 390 0.59 29.03 15.41
N ALA A 391 -0.48 29.67 14.92
CA ALA A 391 -1.82 29.50 15.46
C ALA A 391 -2.38 28.09 15.17
N GLN A 392 -2.18 27.57 13.96
CA GLN A 392 -2.59 26.21 13.60
C GLN A 392 -1.80 25.15 14.36
N LEU A 393 -0.48 25.32 14.53
CA LEU A 393 0.33 24.41 15.34
C LEU A 393 -0.16 24.34 16.80
N ARG A 394 -0.49 25.50 17.40
CA ARG A 394 -1.08 25.56 18.74
C ARG A 394 -2.48 24.94 18.80
N ALA A 395 -3.32 25.19 17.79
CA ALA A 395 -4.64 24.58 17.70
C ALA A 395 -4.54 23.05 17.61
N ALA A 396 -3.60 22.51 16.83
CA ALA A 396 -3.32 21.09 16.74
C ALA A 396 -2.91 20.51 18.10
N ALA A 397 -1.98 21.17 18.79
CA ALA A 397 -1.53 20.74 20.12
C ALA A 397 -2.65 20.77 21.18
N GLY A 398 -3.57 21.74 21.10
CA GLY A 398 -4.69 21.89 22.03
C GLY A 398 -5.72 20.75 22.03
N HIS A 399 -5.70 19.85 21.04
CA HIS A 399 -6.57 18.67 21.01
C HIS A 399 -6.07 17.51 21.87
N PHE A 400 -4.82 17.56 22.34
CA PHE A 400 -4.28 16.52 23.21
C PHE A 400 -4.61 16.80 24.69
N PRO A 401 -4.95 15.77 25.48
CA PRO A 401 -5.16 15.92 26.91
C PRO A 401 -3.93 16.47 27.65
N LEU A 402 -4.17 17.09 28.81
CA LEU A 402 -3.09 17.54 29.70
C LEU A 402 -2.17 16.38 30.08
N GLY A 403 -0.85 16.61 30.05
CA GLY A 403 0.17 15.61 30.34
C GLY A 403 0.69 14.83 29.12
N VAL A 404 0.20 15.13 27.90
CA VAL A 404 0.83 14.69 26.64
C VAL A 404 1.88 15.72 26.22
N ASP A 405 3.14 15.28 26.01
CA ASP A 405 4.17 16.15 25.42
C ASP A 405 3.98 16.21 23.90
N VAL A 406 3.58 17.36 23.39
CA VAL A 406 3.34 17.57 21.96
C VAL A 406 4.56 18.22 21.32
N VAL A 407 5.08 17.57 20.28
CA VAL A 407 6.21 18.04 19.49
C VAL A 407 5.78 18.20 18.04
N ALA A 408 5.68 19.45 17.57
CA ALA A 408 5.50 19.73 16.15
C ALA A 408 6.87 19.73 15.46
N ILE A 409 7.04 18.87 14.46
CA ILE A 409 8.22 18.83 13.59
C ILE A 409 7.85 19.49 12.27
N VAL A 410 8.42 20.66 12.03
CA VAL A 410 8.24 21.47 10.83
C VAL A 410 9.40 21.17 9.89
N CYS A 411 9.08 20.54 8.76
CA CYS A 411 10.02 20.25 7.69
C CYS A 411 10.07 21.47 6.76
N ASP A 412 11.17 22.22 6.80
CA ASP A 412 11.34 23.46 6.04
C ASP A 412 12.68 23.35 5.30
N GLU A 413 12.61 23.03 4.01
CA GLU A 413 13.78 22.63 3.23
C GLU A 413 14.86 23.72 3.23
N GLY A 414 16.08 23.35 3.64
CA GLY A 414 17.22 24.28 3.72
C GLY A 414 17.17 25.26 4.89
N ALA A 415 16.16 25.22 5.76
CA ALA A 415 16.12 26.03 6.96
C ALA A 415 17.19 25.61 7.98
N VAL A 416 17.64 26.58 8.78
CA VAL A 416 18.55 26.31 9.89
C VAL A 416 17.76 25.61 11.00
N PRO A 417 18.23 24.46 11.52
CA PRO A 417 17.50 23.72 12.53
C PRO A 417 17.32 24.55 13.80
N SER A 418 16.10 24.61 14.30
CA SER A 418 15.75 25.38 15.49
C SER A 418 14.72 24.68 16.34
N MET A 419 14.81 24.87 17.65
CA MET A 419 13.84 24.33 18.60
C MET A 419 13.32 25.48 19.45
N ARG A 420 12.00 25.64 19.51
CA ARG A 420 11.32 26.67 20.29
C ARG A 420 10.20 26.05 21.10
N ARG A 421 10.11 26.40 22.38
CA ARG A 421 8.98 25.99 23.23
C ARG A 421 7.97 27.13 23.29
N VAL A 422 6.70 26.83 23.04
CA VAL A 422 5.59 27.77 23.05
C VAL A 422 4.50 27.18 23.92
N ALA A 423 4.46 27.58 25.19
CA ALA A 423 3.64 26.92 26.22
C ALA A 423 3.93 25.41 26.29
N ASP A 424 2.91 24.56 26.12
CA ASP A 424 3.00 23.10 26.18
C ASP A 424 3.40 22.45 24.84
N LEU A 425 3.66 23.25 23.80
CA LEU A 425 4.08 22.79 22.48
C LEU A 425 5.58 23.03 22.27
N SER A 426 6.31 21.98 21.91
CA SER A 426 7.67 22.11 21.38
C SER A 426 7.62 22.12 19.85
N VAL A 427 8.15 23.18 19.22
CA VAL A 427 8.27 23.26 17.76
C VAL A 427 9.74 23.05 17.37
N LEU A 428 9.98 21.99 16.60
CA LEU A 428 11.27 21.62 16.04
C LEU A 428 11.23 21.86 14.52
N THR A 429 11.98 22.84 14.04
CA THR A 429 12.18 23.06 12.59
C THR A 429 13.45 22.36 12.16
N ILE A 430 13.39 21.60 11.06
CA ILE A 430 14.55 20.92 10.47
C ILE A 430 14.60 21.18 8.96
N GLY A 431 15.81 21.36 8.43
CA GLY A 431 16.04 21.50 6.99
C GLY A 431 16.58 20.24 6.33
N TYR A 432 17.25 19.37 7.09
CA TYR A 432 17.73 18.08 6.64
C TYR A 432 17.36 16.99 7.63
N LEU A 433 17.29 15.74 7.15
CA LEU A 433 16.92 14.60 7.98
C LEU A 433 17.89 14.42 9.16
N GLU A 434 19.19 14.68 8.96
CA GLU A 434 20.24 14.58 9.98
C GLU A 434 20.05 15.57 11.15
N ASP A 435 19.34 16.68 10.91
CA ASP A 435 19.07 17.68 11.95
C ASP A 435 18.13 17.13 13.02
N LEU A 436 17.26 16.17 12.66
CA LEU A 436 16.39 15.47 13.61
C LEU A 436 17.22 14.75 14.67
N GLN A 437 18.25 14.00 14.25
CA GLN A 437 19.14 13.27 15.16
C GLN A 437 19.85 14.22 16.13
N ARG A 438 20.42 15.30 15.59
CA ARG A 438 21.17 16.29 16.40
C ARG A 438 20.27 17.01 17.39
N SER A 439 19.06 17.37 16.97
CA SER A 439 18.11 18.13 17.80
C SER A 439 17.54 17.27 18.93
N LEU A 440 17.19 16.01 18.63
CA LEU A 440 16.73 15.07 19.66
C LEU A 440 17.85 14.68 20.64
N ALA A 441 19.10 14.51 20.15
CA ALA A 441 20.24 14.24 21.02
C ALA A 441 20.49 15.39 22.02
N LYS A 442 20.39 16.65 21.57
CA LYS A 442 20.51 17.81 22.46
C LYS A 442 19.42 17.85 23.52
N ARG A 443 18.18 17.50 23.16
CA ARG A 443 17.06 17.46 24.11
C ARG A 443 17.22 16.37 25.17
N LEU A 444 17.81 15.23 24.83
CA LEU A 444 18.10 14.15 25.80
C LEU A 444 19.28 14.45 26.74
N ALA A 445 20.12 15.43 26.39
CA ALA A 445 21.31 15.82 27.17
C ALA A 445 21.04 16.97 28.16
N LEU A 446 19.92 17.67 27.99
CA LEU A 446 19.35 18.61 28.96
C LEU A 446 18.52 17.83 29.98
#